data_AF-A0A661LDQ4-F1
#
_entry.id   AF-A0A661LDQ4-F1
#
_cell.length_a   1.000
_cell.length_b   1.000
_cell.length_c   1.000
_cell.angle_alpha   90.00
_cell.angle_beta   90.00
_cell.angle_gamma   90.00
#
_symmetry.space_group_name_H-M   'P 1'
#
loop_
_entity.id
_entity.type
_entity.pdbx_description
1 polymer ?
#
loop_
_entity_poly.entity_id
_entity_poly.type
_entity_poly.pdbx_seq_one_letter_code
_entity_poly.pdbx_strand_id
1 'polypeptide(L)'
;EMSGVLEVGAKSAISLFGNHISKYFSGAIAVGLLSVLSAMIMTGPRVYYAMSKDGVFFEIFGKVNNFHRTPAYSIFLQAGIAIIMVVTASFDKLLLYIGFTLSLFAMMTVVGMMMLRNREPDLVRNYKTFGYPVTPLLFILGNLWIIYFSIKSRPSVSFSGLGTIGLGLLVYFCFRNKKEQGNEI
;
A
#
# COMPACT_ATOMS: atom_id res chain seq x y z
N GLU A 1 12.99 13.37 25.40
CA GLU A 1 11.70 14.09 25.26
C GLU A 1 11.06 14.08 23.85
N MET A 2 11.52 13.27 22.89
CA MET A 2 10.95 13.24 21.53
C MET A 2 10.07 12.00 21.23
N SER A 3 9.67 11.25 22.25
CA SER A 3 8.77 10.09 22.08
C SER A 3 7.32 10.55 22.14
N GLY A 4 6.62 10.54 21.00
CA GLY A 4 5.15 10.68 20.94
C GLY A 4 4.59 11.98 20.36
N VAL A 5 5.42 12.87 19.80
CA VAL A 5 4.91 14.08 19.13
C VAL A 5 4.70 13.77 17.65
N LEU A 6 3.44 13.70 17.20
CA LEU A 6 3.10 13.50 15.77
C LEU A 6 3.75 14.54 14.84
N GLU A 7 4.03 15.73 15.37
CA GLU A 7 4.68 16.83 14.68
C GLU A 7 6.22 16.83 14.86
N VAL A 8 6.87 15.68 14.70
CA VAL A 8 8.34 15.56 14.85
C VAL A 8 9.05 16.60 13.97
N GLY A 9 8.57 16.81 12.75
CA GLY A 9 9.12 17.80 11.82
C GLY A 9 9.00 19.25 12.33
N ALA A 10 7.81 19.66 12.76
CA ALA A 10 7.59 21.03 13.23
C ALA A 10 8.29 21.29 14.57
N LYS A 11 8.23 20.36 15.53
CA LYS A 11 8.96 20.50 16.81
C LYS A 11 10.47 20.50 16.64
N SER A 12 11.02 19.68 15.74
CA SER A 12 12.45 19.73 15.43
C SER A 12 12.83 21.06 14.79
N ALA A 13 12.02 21.57 13.86
CA ALA A 13 12.25 22.87 13.22
C ALA A 13 12.16 24.04 14.23
N ILE A 14 11.23 24.00 15.18
CA ILE A 14 11.14 24.98 16.26
C ILE A 14 12.40 24.95 17.13
N SER A 15 12.90 23.75 17.46
CA SER A 15 14.11 23.58 18.28
C SER A 15 15.40 23.99 17.58
N LEU A 16 15.47 23.92 16.24
CA LEU A 16 16.65 24.22 15.44
C LEU A 16 16.68 25.66 14.89
N PHE A 17 15.53 26.22 14.52
CA PHE A 17 15.44 27.46 13.74
C PHE A 17 14.53 28.55 14.34
N GLY A 18 13.88 28.28 15.49
CA GLY A 18 13.01 29.24 16.15
C GLY A 18 11.62 29.41 15.52
N ASN A 19 10.77 30.23 16.16
CA ASN A 19 9.33 30.26 15.92
C ASN A 19 8.88 30.93 14.60
N HIS A 20 9.76 31.70 13.95
CA HIS A 20 9.46 32.36 12.68
C HIS A 20 9.69 31.42 11.48
N ILE A 21 10.78 30.65 11.48
CA ILE A 21 11.13 29.72 10.39
C ILE A 21 10.22 28.49 10.42
N SER A 22 9.75 28.08 11.60
CA SER A 22 8.82 26.96 11.75
C SER A 22 7.52 27.14 10.95
N LYS A 23 6.97 28.37 10.85
CA LYS A 23 5.75 28.64 10.08
C LYS A 23 5.93 28.42 8.59
N TYR A 24 7.02 28.93 8.01
CA TYR A 24 7.34 28.73 6.60
C TYR A 24 7.64 27.25 6.30
N PHE A 25 8.36 26.59 7.20
CA PHE A 25 8.67 25.17 7.08
C PHE A 25 7.41 24.29 7.14
N SER A 26 6.52 24.52 8.10
CA SER A 26 5.22 23.83 8.17
C SER A 26 4.36 24.11 6.94
N GLY A 27 4.39 25.33 6.39
CA GLY A 27 3.73 25.66 5.13
C GLY A 27 4.27 24.83 3.95
N ALA A 28 5.59 24.71 3.83
CA ALA A 28 6.21 23.89 2.79
C ALA A 28 5.84 22.40 2.92
N ILE A 29 5.83 21.86 4.16
CA ILE A 29 5.38 20.48 4.42
C ILE A 29 3.90 20.31 4.04
N ALA A 30 3.03 21.26 4.38
CA ALA A 30 1.62 21.19 4.05
C ALA A 30 1.40 21.14 2.52
N VAL A 31 2.11 21.97 1.75
CA VAL A 31 2.07 21.95 0.28
C VAL A 31 2.59 20.61 -0.26
N GLY A 32 3.67 20.08 0.30
CA GLY A 32 4.20 18.76 -0.06
C GLY A 32 3.20 17.63 0.18
N LEU A 33 2.51 17.64 1.33
CA LEU A 33 1.47 16.67 1.66
C LEU A 33 0.30 16.76 0.68
N LEU A 34 -0.16 17.97 0.33
CA LEU A 34 -1.22 18.17 -0.67
C LEU A 34 -0.82 17.60 -2.04
N SER A 35 0.43 17.80 -2.46
CA SER A 35 0.95 17.24 -3.71
C SER A 35 0.92 15.71 -3.71
N VAL A 36 1.42 15.07 -2.65
CA VAL A 36 1.44 13.61 -2.53
C VAL A 36 0.02 13.04 -2.45
N LEU A 37 -0.90 13.69 -1.74
CA LEU A 37 -2.30 13.28 -1.67
C LEU A 37 -2.97 13.30 -3.05
N SER A 38 -2.74 14.36 -3.83
CA SER A 38 -3.26 14.45 -5.20
C SER A 38 -2.75 13.31 -6.09
N ALA A 39 -1.45 13.00 -6.03
CA ALA A 39 -0.86 11.88 -6.78
C ALA A 39 -1.45 10.52 -6.36
N MET A 40 -1.65 10.29 -5.06
CA MET A 40 -2.22 9.04 -4.53
C MET A 40 -3.70 8.85 -4.92
N ILE A 41 -4.49 9.92 -4.95
CA ILE A 41 -5.88 9.88 -5.41
C ILE A 41 -5.96 9.53 -6.90
N MET A 42 -4.98 9.94 -7.71
CA MET A 42 -4.94 9.61 -9.14
C MET A 42 -4.45 8.18 -9.40
N THR A 43 -3.50 7.67 -8.61
CA THR A 43 -2.94 6.32 -8.81
C THR A 43 -3.84 5.22 -8.24
N GLY A 44 -4.48 5.43 -7.08
CA GLY A 44 -5.31 4.42 -6.40
C GLY A 44 -6.39 3.78 -7.29
N PRO A 45 -7.22 4.56 -8.01
CA PRO A 45 -8.27 4.04 -8.88
C PRO A 45 -7.77 3.16 -10.05
N ARG A 46 -6.50 3.32 -10.48
CA ARG A 46 -5.91 2.47 -11.52
C ARG A 46 -5.73 1.03 -11.04
N VAL A 47 -5.46 0.83 -9.75
CA VAL A 47 -5.34 -0.49 -9.14
C VAL A 47 -6.71 -1.20 -9.13
N TYR A 48 -7.76 -0.51 -8.68
CA TYR A 48 -9.13 -1.05 -8.68
C TYR A 48 -9.63 -1.36 -10.09
N TYR A 49 -9.29 -0.51 -11.07
CA TYR A 49 -9.63 -0.73 -12.47
C TYR A 49 -8.92 -1.98 -13.04
N ALA A 50 -7.62 -2.14 -12.79
CA ALA A 50 -6.88 -3.33 -13.20
C ALA A 50 -7.45 -4.60 -12.54
N MET A 51 -7.75 -4.56 -11.24
CA MET A 51 -8.38 -5.68 -10.51
C MET A 51 -9.76 -6.05 -11.07
N SER A 52 -10.56 -5.07 -11.49
CA SER A 52 -11.85 -5.32 -12.14
C SER A 52 -11.69 -5.93 -13.54
N LYS A 53 -10.71 -5.46 -14.32
CA LYS A 53 -10.39 -6.02 -15.64
C LYS A 53 -9.86 -7.46 -15.55
N ASP A 54 -9.13 -7.78 -14.48
CA ASP A 54 -8.64 -9.14 -14.19
C ASP A 54 -9.74 -10.06 -13.62
N GLY A 55 -10.96 -9.55 -13.42
CA GLY A 55 -12.13 -10.31 -12.94
C GLY A 55 -12.13 -10.60 -11.43
N VAL A 56 -11.25 -9.94 -10.68
CA VAL A 56 -11.04 -10.16 -9.24
C VAL A 56 -11.84 -9.18 -8.37
N PHE A 57 -12.56 -8.24 -9.01
CA PHE A 57 -13.34 -7.21 -8.35
C PHE A 57 -14.60 -6.90 -9.17
N PHE A 58 -15.71 -6.51 -8.50
CA PHE A 58 -17.01 -6.25 -9.14
C PHE A 58 -16.88 -5.42 -10.44
N GLU A 59 -17.48 -5.88 -11.55
CA GLU A 59 -17.46 -5.22 -12.87
C GLU A 59 -17.91 -3.76 -12.84
N ILE A 60 -18.68 -3.37 -11.83
CA ILE A 60 -19.17 -2.00 -11.60
C ILE A 60 -17.99 -1.02 -11.41
N PHE A 61 -16.85 -1.47 -10.86
CA PHE A 61 -15.64 -0.65 -10.71
C PHE A 61 -14.75 -0.62 -11.97
N GLY A 62 -15.02 -1.52 -12.91
CA GLY A 62 -14.45 -1.53 -14.26
C GLY A 62 -15.23 -0.65 -15.25
N LYS A 63 -16.44 -0.20 -14.89
CA LYS A 63 -17.21 0.78 -15.67
C LYS A 63 -16.54 2.15 -15.57
N VAL A 64 -15.66 2.41 -16.52
CA VAL A 64 -15.09 3.72 -16.76
C VAL A 64 -16.17 4.62 -17.39
N ASN A 65 -16.37 5.81 -16.83
CA ASN A 65 -17.30 6.77 -17.41
C ASN A 65 -16.79 7.20 -18.79
N ASN A 66 -17.62 7.07 -19.83
CA ASN A 66 -17.25 7.19 -21.24
C ASN A 66 -16.70 8.59 -21.61
N PHE A 67 -17.02 9.61 -20.82
CA PHE A 67 -16.66 11.00 -21.11
C PHE A 67 -15.33 11.46 -20.50
N HIS A 68 -14.98 11.01 -19.29
CA HIS A 68 -13.78 11.47 -18.56
C HIS A 68 -12.69 10.40 -18.40
N ARG A 69 -12.95 9.17 -18.86
CA ARG A 69 -12.05 8.01 -18.70
C ARG A 69 -11.57 7.77 -17.26
N THR A 70 -12.28 8.32 -16.27
CA THR A 70 -11.98 8.19 -14.85
C THR A 70 -12.98 7.25 -14.17
N PRO A 71 -12.50 6.26 -13.38
CA PRO A 71 -13.36 5.37 -12.61
C PRO A 71 -13.86 6.10 -11.35
N ALA A 72 -14.89 6.93 -11.51
CA ALA A 72 -15.46 7.76 -10.44
C ALA A 72 -15.93 6.92 -9.22
N TYR A 73 -16.54 5.75 -9.47
CA TYR A 73 -17.00 4.85 -8.39
C TYR A 73 -15.85 4.33 -7.52
N SER A 74 -14.68 4.06 -8.12
CA SER A 74 -13.50 3.60 -7.38
C SER A 74 -12.93 4.72 -6.50
N ILE A 75 -12.99 5.98 -6.96
CA ILE A 75 -12.57 7.15 -6.17
C ILE A 75 -13.48 7.33 -4.95
N PHE A 76 -14.81 7.25 -5.13
CA PHE A 76 -15.75 7.37 -4.01
C PHE A 76 -15.61 6.24 -2.99
N LEU A 77 -15.39 5.00 -3.45
CA LEU A 77 -15.13 3.87 -2.57
C LEU A 77 -13.84 4.10 -1.76
N GLN A 78 -12.74 4.46 -2.44
CA GLN A 78 -11.46 4.76 -1.79
C GLN A 78 -11.60 5.88 -0.76
N ALA A 79 -12.33 6.96 -1.10
CA ALA A 79 -12.59 8.07 -0.21
C ALA A 79 -13.42 7.63 1.02
N GLY A 80 -14.46 6.82 0.83
CA GLY A 80 -15.28 6.30 1.91
C GLY A 80 -14.47 5.44 2.90
N ILE A 81 -13.66 4.51 2.38
CA ILE A 81 -12.78 3.68 3.20
C ILE A 81 -11.76 4.55 3.95
N ALA A 82 -11.16 5.54 3.27
CA ALA A 82 -10.20 6.45 3.89
C ALA A 82 -10.82 7.25 5.04
N ILE A 83 -12.03 7.79 4.86
CA ILE A 83 -12.75 8.52 5.91
C ILE A 83 -13.02 7.61 7.12
N ILE A 84 -13.51 6.39 6.88
CA ILE A 84 -13.76 5.42 7.96
C ILE A 84 -12.46 5.11 8.74
N MET A 85 -11.36 4.90 8.04
CA MET A 85 -10.05 4.64 8.66
C MET A 85 -9.56 5.82 9.50
N VAL A 86 -9.70 7.05 8.99
CA VAL A 86 -9.29 8.27 9.70
C VAL A 86 -10.13 8.49 10.96
N VAL A 87 -11.43 8.20 10.92
CA VAL A 87 -12.33 8.35 12.07
C VAL A 87 -12.11 7.25 13.11
N THR A 88 -11.82 6.02 12.68
CA THR A 88 -11.79 4.85 13.56
C THR A 88 -10.40 4.57 14.16
N ALA A 89 -9.32 4.85 13.42
CA ALA A 89 -7.97 4.47 13.79
C ALA A 89 -7.07 5.68 14.06
N SER A 90 -6.30 5.60 15.15
CA SER A 90 -5.26 6.60 15.45
C SER A 90 -4.16 6.59 14.39
N PHE A 91 -3.60 7.75 14.07
CA PHE A 91 -2.54 7.91 13.07
C PHE A 91 -1.34 6.96 13.25
N ASP A 92 -0.87 6.79 14.49
CA ASP A 92 0.20 5.83 14.83
C ASP A 92 -0.15 4.39 14.39
N LYS A 93 -1.39 3.97 14.62
CA LYS A 93 -1.87 2.65 14.22
C LYS A 93 -1.96 2.53 12.70
N LEU A 94 -2.40 3.58 12.00
CA LEU A 94 -2.45 3.62 10.54
C LEU A 94 -1.03 3.52 9.94
N LEU A 95 -0.06 4.25 10.48
CA LEU A 95 1.33 4.18 10.03
C LEU A 95 1.90 2.76 10.22
N LEU A 96 1.72 2.16 11.39
CA LEU A 96 2.16 0.79 11.66
C LEU A 96 1.47 -0.21 10.72
N TYR A 97 0.17 -0.05 10.49
CA TYR A 97 -0.62 -0.90 9.59
C TYR A 97 -0.12 -0.81 8.14
N ILE A 98 0.08 0.41 7.62
CA ILE A 98 0.58 0.65 6.26
C ILE A 98 2.00 0.09 6.13
N GLY A 99 2.89 0.40 7.08
CA GLY A 99 4.28 -0.09 7.07
C GLY A 99 4.37 -1.62 7.08
N PHE A 100 3.58 -2.29 7.92
CA PHE A 100 3.48 -3.74 7.96
C PHE A 100 3.00 -4.32 6.62
N THR A 101 1.89 -3.78 6.11
CA THR A 101 1.25 -4.27 4.88
C THR A 101 2.19 -4.10 3.68
N LEU A 102 2.78 -2.92 3.50
CA LEU A 102 3.74 -2.65 2.42
C LEU A 102 4.96 -3.57 2.52
N SER A 103 5.52 -3.76 3.71
CA SER A 103 6.70 -4.62 3.90
C SER A 103 6.39 -6.08 3.54
N LEU A 104 5.21 -6.56 3.93
CA LEU A 104 4.77 -7.91 3.61
C LEU A 104 4.54 -8.12 2.11
N PHE A 105 3.85 -7.19 1.43
CA PHE A 105 3.66 -7.25 -0.02
C PHE A 105 4.98 -7.08 -0.78
N ALA A 106 5.89 -6.24 -0.30
CA ALA A 106 7.22 -6.08 -0.88
C ALA A 106 8.04 -7.38 -0.74
N MET A 107 8.01 -8.01 0.43
CA MET A 107 8.66 -9.31 0.66
C MET A 107 8.09 -10.39 -0.28
N MET A 108 6.77 -10.52 -0.38
CA MET A 108 6.12 -11.45 -1.32
C MET A 108 6.51 -11.17 -2.77
N THR A 109 6.58 -9.91 -3.18
CA THR A 109 6.99 -9.52 -4.54
C THR A 109 8.42 -9.98 -4.84
N VAL A 110 9.35 -9.80 -3.90
CA VAL A 110 10.75 -10.22 -4.06
C VAL A 110 10.89 -11.75 -4.07
N VAL A 111 10.15 -12.44 -3.20
CA VAL A 111 10.09 -13.91 -3.21
C VAL A 111 9.51 -14.41 -4.55
N GLY A 112 8.44 -13.80 -5.04
CA GLY A 112 7.84 -14.11 -6.34
C GLY A 112 8.82 -13.91 -7.49
N MET A 113 9.62 -12.82 -7.47
CA MET A 113 10.68 -12.59 -8.44
C MET A 113 11.76 -13.69 -8.41
N MET A 114 12.17 -14.14 -7.21
CA MET A 114 13.11 -15.26 -7.08
C MET A 114 12.50 -16.59 -7.56
N MET A 115 11.23 -16.85 -7.24
CA MET A 115 10.53 -18.05 -7.70
C MET A 115 10.36 -18.08 -9.22
N LEU A 116 10.00 -16.94 -9.83
CA LEU A 116 9.88 -16.81 -11.29
C LEU A 116 11.22 -17.03 -11.98
N ARG A 117 12.33 -16.69 -11.31
CA ARG A 117 13.68 -16.95 -11.83
C ARG A 117 14.03 -18.43 -11.85
N ASN A 118 13.56 -19.21 -10.88
CA ASN A 118 13.74 -20.67 -10.86
C ASN A 118 12.78 -21.38 -11.82
N ARG A 119 11.56 -20.87 -11.97
CA ARG A 119 10.51 -21.52 -12.76
C ARG A 119 10.65 -21.26 -14.27
N GLU A 120 11.09 -20.08 -14.67
CA GLU A 120 11.30 -19.72 -16.08
C GLU A 120 12.73 -19.17 -16.27
N PRO A 121 13.74 -20.05 -16.29
CA PRO A 121 15.13 -19.66 -16.47
C PRO A 121 15.40 -19.09 -17.88
N ASP A 122 14.72 -19.59 -18.92
CA ASP A 122 14.95 -19.25 -20.33
C ASP A 122 14.31 -17.92 -20.81
N LEU A 123 13.59 -17.21 -19.95
CA LEU A 123 13.07 -15.88 -20.29
C LEU A 123 14.20 -14.89 -20.60
N VAL A 124 14.11 -14.22 -21.75
CA VAL A 124 15.02 -13.13 -22.14
C VAL A 124 14.86 -11.96 -21.19
N ARG A 125 15.79 -11.82 -20.23
CA ARG A 125 15.78 -10.75 -19.23
C ARG A 125 16.69 -9.60 -19.67
N ASN A 126 16.09 -8.50 -20.12
CA ASN A 126 16.78 -7.26 -20.49
C ASN A 126 17.48 -6.57 -19.30
N TYR A 127 17.08 -6.89 -18.06
CA TYR A 127 17.68 -6.37 -16.84
C TYR A 127 17.99 -7.51 -15.87
N LYS A 128 19.24 -7.55 -15.38
CA LYS A 128 19.70 -8.48 -14.33
C LYS A 128 20.08 -7.65 -13.10
N THR A 129 19.55 -8.03 -11.93
CA THR A 129 19.82 -7.34 -10.67
C THR A 129 21.30 -7.43 -10.33
N PHE A 130 21.97 -6.29 -10.11
CA PHE A 130 23.36 -6.24 -9.69
C PHE A 130 23.51 -6.85 -8.28
N GLY A 131 24.48 -7.75 -8.11
CA GLY A 131 24.72 -8.43 -6.83
C GLY A 131 23.74 -9.56 -6.50
N TYR A 132 23.01 -10.09 -7.49
CA TYR A 132 22.18 -11.28 -7.28
C TYR A 132 23.03 -12.48 -6.80
N PRO A 133 22.65 -13.21 -5.73
CA PRO A 133 21.39 -13.16 -4.97
C PRO A 133 21.44 -12.38 -3.63
N VAL A 134 22.53 -11.67 -3.33
CA VAL A 134 22.73 -11.01 -2.03
C VAL A 134 21.76 -9.84 -1.81
N THR A 135 21.54 -9.02 -2.84
CA THR A 135 20.66 -7.84 -2.77
C THR A 135 19.21 -8.20 -2.42
N PRO A 136 18.57 -9.19 -3.10
CA PRO A 136 17.24 -9.66 -2.72
C PRO A 136 17.18 -10.26 -1.32
N LEU A 137 18.22 -11.01 -0.90
CA LEU A 137 18.26 -11.64 0.42
C LEU A 137 18.29 -10.61 1.55
N LEU A 138 19.15 -9.58 1.42
CA LEU A 138 19.20 -8.46 2.36
C LEU A 138 17.87 -7.72 2.46
N PHE A 139 17.19 -7.52 1.33
CA PHE A 139 15.88 -6.89 1.32
C PHE A 139 14.83 -7.74 2.06
N ILE A 140 14.83 -9.06 1.86
CA ILE A 140 13.95 -9.97 2.61
C ILE A 140 14.25 -9.90 4.11
N LEU A 141 15.52 -9.93 4.51
CA LEU A 141 15.90 -9.82 5.92
C LEU A 141 15.43 -8.51 6.55
N GLY A 142 15.57 -7.38 5.83
CA GLY A 142 15.08 -6.08 6.28
C GLY A 142 13.56 -6.05 6.47
N ASN A 143 12.81 -6.58 5.50
CA ASN A 143 11.34 -6.64 5.61
C ASN A 143 10.89 -7.60 6.72
N LEU A 144 11.58 -8.73 6.89
CA LEU A 144 11.30 -9.69 7.96
C LEU A 144 11.54 -9.06 9.33
N TRP A 145 12.59 -8.24 9.46
CA TRP A 145 12.84 -7.45 10.67
C TRP A 145 11.72 -6.44 10.96
N ILE A 146 11.26 -5.71 9.94
CA ILE A 146 10.14 -4.76 10.07
C ILE A 146 8.86 -5.48 10.50
N ILE A 147 8.54 -6.62 9.87
CA ILE A 147 7.39 -7.46 10.21
C ILE A 147 7.49 -7.94 11.66
N TYR A 148 8.65 -8.48 12.07
CA TYR A 148 8.89 -8.93 13.44
C TYR A 148 8.72 -7.80 14.46
N PHE A 149 9.31 -6.64 14.20
CA PHE A 149 9.21 -5.48 15.09
C PHE A 149 7.77 -4.95 15.17
N SER A 150 7.04 -4.96 14.06
CA SER A 150 5.64 -4.54 14.01
C SER A 150 4.74 -5.47 14.81
N ILE A 151 4.95 -6.80 14.73
CA ILE A 151 4.23 -7.80 15.52
C ILE A 151 4.50 -7.61 17.01
N LYS A 152 5.77 -7.39 17.38
CA LYS A 152 6.19 -7.18 18.77
C LYS A 152 5.63 -5.88 19.36
N SER A 153 5.52 -4.83 18.55
CA SER A 153 5.08 -3.51 19.00
C SER A 153 3.57 -3.44 19.24
N ARG A 154 2.75 -3.99 18.33
CA ARG A 154 1.28 -4.04 18.49
C ARG A 154 0.67 -5.26 17.78
N PRO A 155 0.45 -6.39 18.48
CA PRO A 155 -0.08 -7.61 17.87
C PRO A 155 -1.49 -7.44 17.26
N SER A 156 -2.28 -6.48 17.75
CA SER A 156 -3.60 -6.16 17.20
C SER A 156 -3.56 -5.65 15.75
N VAL A 157 -2.48 -4.94 15.37
CA VAL A 157 -2.34 -4.35 14.03
C VAL A 157 -1.92 -5.41 13.02
N SER A 158 -1.09 -6.37 13.44
CA SER A 158 -0.73 -7.53 12.63
C SER A 158 -1.93 -8.43 12.33
N PHE A 159 -2.85 -8.60 13.29
CA PHE A 159 -4.12 -9.29 13.05
C PHE A 159 -5.00 -8.56 12.04
N SER A 160 -5.06 -7.22 12.08
CA SER A 160 -5.80 -6.47 11.06
C SER A 160 -5.15 -6.58 9.67
N GLY A 161 -3.81 -6.56 9.58
CA GLY A 161 -3.08 -6.72 8.31
C GLY A 161 -3.26 -8.12 7.71
N LEU A 162 -3.15 -9.17 8.53
CA LEU A 162 -3.46 -10.54 8.14
C LEU A 162 -4.94 -10.70 7.78
N GLY A 163 -5.83 -10.03 8.53
CA GLY A 163 -7.25 -9.97 8.26
C GLY A 163 -7.54 -9.37 6.87
N THR A 164 -6.89 -8.26 6.51
CA THR A 164 -7.05 -7.64 5.18
C THR A 164 -6.54 -8.53 4.06
N ILE A 165 -5.42 -9.23 4.26
CA ILE A 165 -4.91 -10.19 3.28
C ILE A 165 -5.84 -11.39 3.15
N GLY A 166 -6.31 -11.95 4.28
CA GLY A 166 -7.29 -13.03 4.30
C GLY A 166 -8.59 -12.63 3.60
N LEU A 167 -9.08 -11.42 3.84
CA LEU A 167 -10.27 -10.88 3.20
C LEU A 167 -10.05 -10.67 1.70
N GLY A 168 -8.86 -10.19 1.28
CA GLY A 168 -8.47 -10.14 -0.12
C GLY A 168 -8.41 -11.52 -0.79
N LEU A 169 -7.95 -12.54 -0.07
CA LEU A 169 -7.85 -13.92 -0.54
C LEU A 169 -9.24 -14.58 -0.63
N LEU A 170 -10.13 -14.31 0.32
CA LEU A 170 -11.54 -14.72 0.28
C LEU A 170 -12.28 -14.07 -0.89
N VAL A 171 -12.08 -12.77 -1.11
CA VAL A 171 -12.65 -12.07 -2.28
C VAL A 171 -12.10 -12.67 -3.57
N TYR A 172 -10.80 -12.94 -3.65
CA TYR A 172 -10.19 -13.61 -4.80
C TYR A 172 -10.83 -14.98 -5.08
N PHE A 173 -10.99 -15.84 -4.07
CA PHE A 173 -11.60 -17.16 -4.25
C PHE A 173 -13.09 -17.07 -4.60
N CYS A 174 -13.84 -16.16 -3.98
CA CYS A 174 -15.26 -15.96 -4.25
C CYS A 174 -15.50 -15.50 -5.71
N PHE A 175 -14.65 -14.62 -6.23
CA PHE A 175 -14.72 -14.18 -7.63
C PHE A 175 -14.18 -15.21 -8.61
N ARG A 176 -13.15 -15.98 -8.24
CA ARG A 176 -12.63 -17.09 -9.08
C ARG A 176 -13.69 -18.17 -9.29
N ASN A 177 -14.43 -18.55 -8.24
CA ASN A 177 -15.51 -19.54 -8.33
C ASN A 177 -16.68 -19.11 -9.22
N LYS A 178 -16.95 -17.80 -9.34
CA LYS A 178 -18.00 -17.31 -10.26
C LYS A 178 -17.63 -17.45 -11.73
N LYS A 179 -16.33 -17.52 -12.07
CA LYS A 179 -15.87 -17.73 -13.45
C LYS A 179 -15.96 -19.19 -13.88
N GLU A 180 -15.89 -20.14 -12.94
CA GLU A 180 -16.12 -21.56 -13.24
C GLU A 180 -17.62 -21.88 -13.44
N GLN A 181 -18.54 -21.14 -12.82
CA GLN A 181 -20.00 -21.35 -13.01
C GLN A 181 -20.61 -20.56 -14.18
N GLY A 182 -19.87 -19.68 -14.85
CA GLY A 182 -20.37 -18.84 -15.94
C GLY A 182 -20.00 -19.32 -17.36
N ASN A 183 -19.28 -20.45 -17.47
CA ASN A 183 -18.82 -21.00 -18.76
C ASN A 183 -19.52 -22.33 -19.12
N GLU A 184 -20.63 -22.64 -18.44
CA GLU A 184 -21.56 -23.74 -18.77
C GLU A 184 -22.99 -23.21 -18.90
N ILE A 185 -23.27 -22.31 -19.85
CA ILE A 185 -24.59 -22.23 -20.54
C ILE A 185 -24.35 -21.74 -21.97
#